data_AF-A0A370X7R7-F1
#
_entry.id   AF-A0A370X7R7-F1
#
_cell.length_a   1.000
_cell.length_b   1.000
_cell.length_c   1.000
_cell.angle_alpha   90.00
_cell.angle_beta   90.00
_cell.angle_gamma   90.00
#
_symmetry.space_group_name_H-M   'P 1'
#
loop_
_entity.id
_entity.type
_entity.pdbx_description
1 polymer ?
#
loop_
_entity_poly.entity_id
_entity_poly.type
_entity_poly.pdbx_seq_one_letter_code
_entity_poly.pdbx_strand_id
1 'polypeptide(L)'
;MGVLMTMLACDVHAQAVIYANGTNLTASGTITATNQNALLAVNKGTITGNNTLNVTVNGTNTFSYGASAIGVGSLITLNGGTFVDNNPTSADLDVRQGATINATGVAFRTTGYNSPGAYIADPGSSATLTNDSFNTAGQYSNGVDITQGNATLSGSSIKTTGVGSFGVISQGSGAIATVTGGSITVLGAVSGGYGSGVAAENGGSLTLQGGAIVNVYGASAPGALASAGTQSWPRKTEQPDRWISCSMRR
;
A
#
# COMPACT_ATOMS: atom_id res chain seq x y z
N MET A 1 44.58 -17.73 -10.12
CA MET A 1 43.46 -18.48 -9.51
C MET A 1 42.46 -17.45 -9.00
N GLY A 2 41.44 -17.12 -9.80
CA GLY A 2 40.44 -16.12 -9.46
C GLY A 2 39.37 -16.75 -8.56
N VAL A 3 39.18 -16.18 -7.37
CA VAL A 3 38.12 -16.60 -6.45
C VAL A 3 36.80 -16.11 -7.03
N LEU A 4 35.97 -17.06 -7.47
CA LEU A 4 34.57 -16.85 -7.80
C LEU A 4 33.83 -16.53 -6.49
N MET A 5 33.64 -15.25 -6.21
CA MET A 5 32.87 -14.81 -5.05
C MET A 5 31.39 -14.82 -5.45
N THR A 6 30.72 -15.94 -5.21
CA THR A 6 29.25 -16.03 -5.26
C THR A 6 28.70 -15.15 -4.15
N MET A 7 28.19 -13.97 -4.52
CA MET A 7 27.34 -13.17 -3.64
C MET A 7 26.01 -13.92 -3.45
N LEU A 8 25.82 -14.51 -2.27
CA LEU A 8 24.48 -14.89 -1.80
C LEU A 8 23.70 -13.59 -1.56
N ALA A 9 22.73 -13.30 -2.42
CA ALA A 9 21.76 -12.24 -2.21
C ALA A 9 20.87 -12.60 -1.01
N CYS A 10 20.95 -11.80 0.05
CA CYS A 10 20.03 -11.85 1.18
C CYS A 10 19.09 -10.64 1.09
N ASP A 11 18.02 -10.79 0.31
CA ASP A 11 16.72 -10.16 0.53
C ASP A 11 15.73 -10.74 -0.47
N VAL A 12 14.72 -11.46 0.00
CA VAL A 12 13.73 -12.17 -0.84
C VAL A 12 12.58 -11.23 -1.25
N HIS A 13 12.87 -9.95 -1.47
CA HIS A 13 11.95 -9.06 -2.14
C HIS A 13 11.98 -9.42 -3.63
N ALA A 14 10.81 -9.57 -4.25
CA ALA A 14 10.73 -9.87 -5.67
C ALA A 14 11.55 -8.83 -6.47
N GLN A 15 12.24 -9.28 -7.53
CA GLN A 15 13.01 -8.39 -8.41
C GLN A 15 12.14 -7.21 -8.88
N ALA A 16 12.73 -6.08 -9.25
CA ALA A 16 11.97 -4.94 -9.74
C ALA A 16 12.29 -4.62 -11.20
N VAL A 17 11.31 -4.14 -11.96
CA VAL A 17 11.58 -3.66 -13.33
C VAL A 17 12.43 -2.39 -13.28
N ILE A 18 12.07 -1.45 -12.41
CA ILE A 18 12.88 -0.27 -12.09
C ILE A 18 13.32 -0.38 -10.63
N TYR A 19 14.64 -0.44 -10.44
CA TYR A 19 15.26 -0.64 -9.12
C TYR A 19 16.22 0.50 -8.79
N ALA A 20 15.80 1.40 -7.90
CA ALA A 20 16.62 2.48 -7.37
C ALA A 20 17.24 2.05 -6.03
N ASN A 21 18.53 1.70 -6.04
CA ASN A 21 19.28 1.30 -4.85
C ASN A 21 20.34 2.35 -4.54
N GLY A 22 20.02 3.31 -3.67
CA GLY A 22 20.87 4.47 -3.38
C GLY A 22 21.10 5.41 -4.58
N THR A 23 20.29 5.26 -5.64
CA THR A 23 20.36 6.04 -6.87
C THR A 23 19.05 6.79 -7.13
N ASN A 24 19.08 7.78 -8.01
CA ASN A 24 17.90 8.53 -8.41
C ASN A 24 17.51 8.14 -9.84
N LEU A 25 16.29 7.64 -10.02
CA LEU A 25 15.77 7.19 -11.32
C LEU A 25 14.49 7.95 -11.69
N THR A 26 14.25 8.06 -12.99
CA THR A 26 12.98 8.56 -13.54
C THR A 26 12.25 7.43 -14.26
N ALA A 27 10.94 7.31 -14.04
CA ALA A 27 10.09 6.32 -14.68
C ALA A 27 9.03 7.00 -15.57
N SER A 28 8.85 6.49 -16.79
CA SER A 28 7.87 7.00 -17.75
C SER A 28 7.47 5.89 -18.74
N GLY A 29 6.38 6.10 -19.47
CA GLY A 29 5.87 5.12 -20.42
C GLY A 29 5.26 3.89 -19.75
N THR A 30 5.18 2.78 -20.48
CA THR A 30 4.52 1.55 -19.99
C THR A 30 5.52 0.60 -19.34
N ILE A 31 5.19 0.13 -18.14
CA ILE A 31 5.92 -0.89 -17.40
C ILE A 31 4.98 -2.05 -17.13
N THR A 32 5.40 -3.25 -17.53
CA THR A 32 4.70 -4.49 -17.17
C THR A 32 5.63 -5.34 -16.33
N ALA A 33 5.25 -5.57 -15.07
CA ALA A 33 5.97 -6.44 -14.16
C ALA A 33 5.18 -7.75 -14.02
N THR A 34 5.88 -8.88 -14.08
CA THR A 34 5.26 -10.19 -13.84
C THR A 34 5.95 -10.85 -12.66
N ASN A 35 5.19 -11.23 -11.63
CA ASN A 35 5.68 -11.89 -10.42
C ASN A 35 6.77 -11.12 -9.66
N GLN A 36 6.80 -9.80 -9.83
CA GLN A 36 7.89 -8.94 -9.39
C GLN A 36 7.39 -7.51 -9.19
N ASN A 37 8.14 -6.67 -8.44
CA ASN A 37 7.78 -5.26 -8.27
C ASN A 37 7.93 -4.50 -9.59
N ALA A 38 7.05 -3.54 -9.87
CA ALA A 38 7.30 -2.65 -11.01
C ALA A 38 8.35 -1.59 -10.66
N LEU A 39 8.13 -0.85 -9.57
CA LEU A 39 9.08 0.14 -9.05
C LEU A 39 9.53 -0.26 -7.64
N LEU A 40 10.82 -0.23 -7.38
CA LEU A 40 11.39 -0.48 -6.05
C LEU A 40 12.49 0.52 -5.72
N ALA A 41 12.28 1.29 -4.64
CA ALA A 41 13.24 2.23 -4.09
C ALA A 41 13.76 1.75 -2.74
N VAL A 42 15.08 1.56 -2.61
CA VAL A 42 15.75 1.08 -1.39
C VAL A 42 17.05 1.82 -1.12
N ASN A 43 17.55 1.74 0.12
CA ASN A 43 18.82 2.33 0.53
C ASN A 43 18.96 3.81 0.15
N LYS A 44 17.92 4.61 0.38
CA LYS A 44 17.84 6.03 -0.02
C LYS A 44 17.74 6.26 -1.52
N GLY A 45 17.43 5.22 -2.29
CA GLY A 45 17.09 5.35 -3.69
C GLY A 45 15.82 6.17 -3.87
N THR A 46 15.75 6.91 -4.96
CA THR A 46 14.57 7.69 -5.31
C THR A 46 14.07 7.35 -6.71
N ILE A 47 12.74 7.30 -6.88
CA ILE A 47 12.10 7.13 -8.18
C ILE A 47 11.11 8.27 -8.39
N THR A 48 11.22 8.98 -9.52
CA THR A 48 10.22 9.98 -9.94
C THR A 48 9.47 9.48 -11.18
N GLY A 49 8.18 9.20 -11.02
CA GLY A 49 7.24 8.88 -12.09
C GLY A 49 6.53 10.12 -12.61
N ASN A 50 6.28 10.18 -13.92
CA ASN A 50 5.51 11.24 -14.56
C ASN A 50 4.14 10.77 -15.04
N ASN A 51 3.37 11.68 -15.65
CA ASN A 51 1.97 11.43 -16.02
C ASN A 51 1.78 10.43 -17.17
N THR A 52 2.87 10.04 -17.85
CA THR A 52 2.85 9.01 -18.90
C THR A 52 3.13 7.60 -18.36
N LEU A 53 3.46 7.49 -17.07
CA LEU A 53 3.77 6.23 -16.43
C LEU A 53 2.51 5.37 -16.31
N ASN A 54 2.52 4.20 -16.95
CA ASN A 54 1.46 3.21 -16.90
C ASN A 54 2.05 1.88 -16.44
N VAL A 55 1.76 1.50 -15.20
CA VAL A 55 2.27 0.30 -14.56
C VAL A 55 1.19 -0.76 -14.55
N THR A 56 1.55 -1.98 -14.94
CA THR A 56 0.73 -3.16 -14.74
C THR A 56 1.56 -4.24 -14.06
N VAL A 57 1.09 -4.72 -12.91
CA VAL A 57 1.65 -5.85 -12.18
C VAL A 57 0.72 -7.05 -12.33
N ASN A 58 1.27 -8.14 -12.84
CA ASN A 58 0.55 -9.39 -13.09
C ASN A 58 1.30 -10.58 -12.50
N GLY A 59 0.61 -11.71 -12.38
CA GLY A 59 1.19 -12.95 -11.87
C GLY A 59 0.40 -13.55 -10.71
N THR A 60 1.05 -14.51 -10.07
CA THR A 60 0.51 -15.28 -8.95
C THR A 60 1.33 -15.10 -7.68
N ASN A 61 2.50 -14.45 -7.78
CA ASN A 61 3.34 -14.18 -6.63
C ASN A 61 2.67 -13.19 -5.69
N THR A 62 2.65 -13.57 -4.43
CA THR A 62 2.38 -12.68 -3.31
C THR A 62 3.51 -11.66 -3.20
N PHE A 63 3.22 -10.42 -2.78
CA PHE A 63 4.23 -9.36 -2.57
C PHE A 63 4.92 -8.83 -3.85
N SER A 64 4.19 -8.75 -4.96
CA SER A 64 4.63 -8.02 -6.17
C SER A 64 3.89 -6.69 -6.25
N TYR A 65 4.55 -5.58 -5.98
CA TYR A 65 3.91 -4.27 -5.82
C TYR A 65 4.03 -3.37 -7.05
N GLY A 66 3.08 -2.47 -7.24
CA GLY A 66 3.17 -1.41 -8.26
C GLY A 66 4.36 -0.48 -7.99
N ALA A 67 4.38 0.12 -6.80
CA ALA A 67 5.49 0.93 -6.31
C ALA A 67 5.77 0.59 -4.84
N SER A 68 6.98 0.09 -4.57
CA SER A 68 7.43 -0.23 -3.21
C SER A 68 8.62 0.65 -2.82
N ALA A 69 8.49 1.37 -1.72
CA ALA A 69 9.56 2.14 -1.11
C ALA A 69 9.90 1.52 0.25
N ILE A 70 11.16 1.13 0.45
CA ILE A 70 11.60 0.42 1.64
C ILE A 70 12.86 1.08 2.22
N GLY A 71 12.81 1.38 3.52
CA GLY A 71 13.94 1.90 4.27
C GLY A 71 13.98 3.43 4.36
N VAL A 72 14.55 3.92 5.45
CA VAL A 72 14.66 5.36 5.74
C VAL A 72 15.37 6.10 4.60
N GLY A 73 14.71 7.14 4.11
CA GLY A 73 15.20 8.00 3.03
C GLY A 73 14.93 7.47 1.62
N SER A 74 14.38 6.26 1.47
CA SER A 74 13.88 5.79 0.17
C SER A 74 12.58 6.52 -0.17
N LEU A 75 12.47 7.02 -1.40
CA LEU A 75 11.38 7.90 -1.82
C LEU A 75 10.86 7.52 -3.20
N ILE A 76 9.54 7.41 -3.35
CA ILE A 76 8.89 7.38 -4.67
C ILE A 76 7.96 8.59 -4.79
N THR A 77 8.11 9.36 -5.87
CA THR A 77 7.21 10.46 -6.22
C THR A 77 6.50 10.14 -7.53
N LEU A 78 5.18 10.15 -7.57
CA LEU A 78 4.35 9.82 -8.72
C LEU A 78 3.48 11.04 -9.07
N ASN A 79 3.59 11.55 -10.29
CA ASN A 79 2.83 12.70 -10.76
C ASN A 79 1.96 12.31 -11.94
N GLY A 80 0.75 11.84 -11.67
CA GLY A 80 -0.16 11.26 -12.66
C GLY A 80 0.19 9.83 -13.04
N GLY A 81 -0.46 9.33 -14.09
CA GLY A 81 -0.27 7.97 -14.59
C GLY A 81 -1.27 6.97 -14.02
N THR A 82 -1.07 5.70 -14.37
CA THR A 82 -1.95 4.61 -13.97
C THR A 82 -1.16 3.43 -13.41
N PHE A 83 -1.73 2.77 -12.42
CA PHE A 83 -1.20 1.59 -11.78
C PHE A 83 -2.32 0.55 -11.68
N VAL A 84 -2.03 -0.64 -12.17
CA VAL A 84 -2.95 -1.77 -12.15
C VAL A 84 -2.24 -2.95 -11.54
N ASP A 85 -2.77 -3.46 -10.44
CA ASP A 85 -2.26 -4.66 -9.78
C ASP A 85 -3.36 -5.72 -9.67
N ASN A 86 -3.11 -6.86 -10.30
CA ASN A 86 -4.04 -7.98 -10.32
C ASN A 86 -3.60 -9.15 -9.43
N ASN A 87 -2.47 -9.03 -8.72
CA ASN A 87 -1.87 -10.12 -7.97
C ASN A 87 -2.54 -10.28 -6.61
N PRO A 88 -2.64 -11.51 -6.06
CA PRO A 88 -3.13 -11.70 -4.70
C PRO A 88 -2.10 -11.21 -3.68
N THR A 89 -2.56 -10.65 -2.57
CA THR A 89 -1.74 -10.16 -1.44
C THR A 89 -0.63 -9.19 -1.86
N SER A 90 -0.94 -8.31 -2.79
CA SER A 90 -0.06 -7.25 -3.26
C SER A 90 -0.71 -5.88 -3.11
N ALA A 91 0.00 -4.83 -3.42
CA ALA A 91 -0.52 -3.47 -3.32
C ALA A 91 0.03 -2.64 -4.47
N ASP A 92 -0.79 -1.72 -4.97
CA ASP A 92 -0.30 -0.74 -5.94
C ASP A 92 0.78 0.16 -5.29
N LEU A 93 0.59 0.56 -4.03
CA LEU A 93 1.59 1.27 -3.23
C LEU A 93 1.95 0.48 -1.98
N ASP A 94 3.24 0.27 -1.73
CA ASP A 94 3.79 -0.36 -0.53
C ASP A 94 4.87 0.54 0.09
N VAL A 95 4.67 0.98 1.34
CA VAL A 95 5.60 1.87 2.05
C VAL A 95 6.01 1.21 3.36
N ARG A 96 7.32 0.95 3.51
CA ARG A 96 7.84 0.20 4.66
C ARG A 96 9.12 0.78 5.22
N GLN A 97 9.41 0.42 6.47
CA GLN A 97 10.68 0.67 7.16
C GLN A 97 11.15 2.14 7.12
N GLY A 98 10.23 3.09 7.28
CA GLY A 98 10.56 4.51 7.32
C GLY A 98 10.68 5.20 5.95
N ALA A 99 10.23 4.54 4.88
CA ALA A 99 10.23 5.09 3.53
C ALA A 99 9.09 6.10 3.32
N THR A 100 9.09 6.76 2.16
CA THR A 100 8.06 7.73 1.79
C THR A 100 7.57 7.51 0.36
N ILE A 101 6.25 7.60 0.17
CA ILE A 101 5.65 7.71 -1.18
C ILE A 101 4.79 8.97 -1.25
N ASN A 102 4.99 9.77 -2.31
CA ASN A 102 4.15 10.92 -2.64
C ASN A 102 3.48 10.65 -3.99
N ALA A 103 2.14 10.61 -4.01
CA ALA A 103 1.37 10.47 -5.23
C ALA A 103 0.47 11.70 -5.43
N THR A 104 0.35 12.14 -6.69
CA THR A 104 -0.55 13.21 -7.05
C THR A 104 -1.20 12.94 -8.39
N GLY A 105 -2.53 12.89 -8.43
CA GLY A 105 -3.31 12.70 -9.65
C GLY A 105 -3.18 11.31 -10.28
N VAL A 106 -2.78 10.29 -9.52
CA VAL A 106 -2.54 8.93 -10.00
C VAL A 106 -3.83 8.09 -9.91
N ALA A 107 -4.04 7.20 -10.88
CA ALA A 107 -5.11 6.21 -10.83
C ALA A 107 -4.59 4.81 -10.48
N PHE A 108 -5.00 4.29 -9.34
CA PHE A 108 -4.67 2.98 -8.80
C PHE A 108 -5.86 2.04 -8.94
N ARG A 109 -5.63 0.82 -9.43
CA ARG A 109 -6.65 -0.21 -9.56
C ARG A 109 -6.10 -1.56 -9.13
N THR A 110 -6.66 -2.08 -8.05
CA THR A 110 -6.24 -3.36 -7.48
C THR A 110 -7.39 -4.37 -7.51
N THR A 111 -7.18 -5.57 -8.06
CA THR A 111 -8.24 -6.60 -8.15
C THR A 111 -7.93 -7.89 -7.42
N GLY A 112 -6.70 -8.08 -6.96
CA GLY A 112 -6.30 -9.31 -6.29
C GLY A 112 -6.91 -9.47 -4.90
N TYR A 113 -7.03 -10.72 -4.43
CA TYR A 113 -7.50 -11.03 -3.08
C TYR A 113 -6.57 -10.42 -2.02
N ASN A 114 -7.13 -9.78 -0.99
CA ASN A 114 -6.38 -9.14 0.09
C ASN A 114 -5.28 -8.19 -0.41
N SER A 115 -5.60 -7.38 -1.43
CA SER A 115 -4.63 -6.56 -2.13
C SER A 115 -5.01 -5.08 -2.03
N PRO A 116 -4.50 -4.35 -1.02
CA PRO A 116 -4.90 -2.98 -0.82
C PRO A 116 -4.37 -2.05 -1.91
N GLY A 117 -5.06 -0.93 -2.15
CA GLY A 117 -4.58 0.09 -3.08
C GLY A 117 -3.30 0.76 -2.58
N ALA A 118 -3.26 1.08 -1.30
CA ALA A 118 -2.04 1.51 -0.62
C ALA A 118 -1.88 0.79 0.72
N TYR A 119 -0.67 0.30 0.98
CA TYR A 119 -0.27 -0.33 2.23
C TYR A 119 0.89 0.44 2.86
N ILE A 120 0.66 1.01 4.04
CA ILE A 120 1.66 1.73 4.81
C ILE A 120 1.94 0.93 6.09
N ALA A 121 3.19 0.55 6.29
CA ALA A 121 3.61 -0.24 7.43
C ALA A 121 4.92 0.26 8.03
N ASP A 122 5.13 -0.09 9.29
CA ASP A 122 6.27 0.27 10.13
C ASP A 122 6.32 1.74 10.59
N PRO A 123 6.92 2.01 11.77
CA PRO A 123 7.11 3.36 12.25
C PRO A 123 7.94 4.22 11.29
N GLY A 124 7.51 5.47 11.11
CA GLY A 124 8.19 6.44 10.25
C GLY A 124 7.87 6.32 8.76
N SER A 125 7.17 5.26 8.33
CA SER A 125 6.70 5.16 6.95
C SER A 125 5.58 6.16 6.70
N SER A 126 5.60 6.82 5.54
CA SER A 126 4.61 7.84 5.23
C SER A 126 4.15 7.86 3.77
N ALA A 127 2.87 8.14 3.57
CA ALA A 127 2.28 8.36 2.25
C ALA A 127 1.54 9.69 2.18
N THR A 128 1.82 10.49 1.15
CA THR A 128 1.02 11.68 0.80
C THR A 128 0.31 11.42 -0.52
N LEU A 129 -1.03 11.40 -0.49
CA LEU A 129 -1.88 11.00 -1.60
C LEU A 129 -2.83 12.16 -1.95
N THR A 130 -2.61 12.83 -3.09
CA THR A 130 -3.32 14.08 -3.44
C THR A 130 -4.06 13.96 -4.76
N ASN A 131 -5.38 14.13 -4.75
CA ASN A 131 -6.24 13.99 -5.93
C ASN A 131 -6.05 12.65 -6.65
N ASP A 132 -5.71 11.60 -5.91
CA ASP A 132 -5.53 10.26 -6.44
C ASP A 132 -6.87 9.52 -6.50
N SER A 133 -6.97 8.50 -7.36
CA SER A 133 -8.12 7.61 -7.41
C SER A 133 -7.71 6.18 -7.09
N PHE A 134 -8.37 5.56 -6.12
CA PHE A 134 -8.16 4.17 -5.75
C PHE A 134 -9.43 3.38 -6.06
N ASN A 135 -9.31 2.31 -6.85
CA ASN A 135 -10.39 1.37 -7.13
C ASN A 135 -9.96 -0.05 -6.76
N THR A 136 -10.42 -0.55 -5.62
CA THR A 136 -10.08 -1.89 -5.14
C THR A 136 -11.26 -2.84 -5.22
N ALA A 137 -11.09 -3.96 -5.91
CA ALA A 137 -12.18 -4.90 -6.20
C ALA A 137 -12.02 -6.28 -5.54
N GLY A 138 -10.82 -6.63 -5.10
CA GLY A 138 -10.57 -7.93 -4.47
C GLY A 138 -11.22 -8.06 -3.10
N GLN A 139 -11.58 -9.28 -2.69
CA GLN A 139 -12.07 -9.52 -1.33
C GLN A 139 -11.02 -9.10 -0.30
N TYR A 140 -11.42 -8.49 0.82
CA TYR A 140 -10.54 -7.92 1.86
C TYR A 140 -9.50 -6.91 1.34
N SER A 141 -9.78 -6.24 0.22
CA SER A 141 -8.83 -5.33 -0.43
C SER A 141 -9.16 -3.89 -0.11
N ASN A 142 -8.53 -3.39 0.94
CA ASN A 142 -8.75 -2.05 1.45
C ASN A 142 -8.30 -0.98 0.45
N GLY A 143 -8.96 0.17 0.41
CA GLY A 143 -8.51 1.28 -0.42
C GLY A 143 -7.13 1.76 0.04
N VAL A 144 -7.05 2.15 1.31
CA VAL A 144 -5.80 2.48 2.01
C VAL A 144 -5.77 1.76 3.36
N ASP A 145 -4.70 1.02 3.62
CA ASP A 145 -4.46 0.27 4.86
C ASP A 145 -3.15 0.74 5.51
N ILE A 146 -3.27 1.25 6.74
CA ILE A 146 -2.14 1.72 7.53
C ILE A 146 -2.06 0.85 8.77
N THR A 147 -0.99 0.07 8.88
CA THR A 147 -0.75 -0.79 10.05
C THR A 147 0.10 -0.09 11.11
N GLN A 148 1.11 0.66 10.67
CA GLN A 148 1.90 1.59 11.46
C GLN A 148 2.42 2.67 10.49
N GLY A 149 2.63 3.90 10.99
CA GLY A 149 3.03 5.03 10.15
C GLY A 149 1.86 5.95 9.79
N ASN A 150 2.02 6.74 8.73
CA ASN A 150 1.14 7.87 8.46
C ASN A 150 0.68 7.92 7.00
N ALA A 151 -0.61 8.15 6.77
CA ALA A 151 -1.11 8.51 5.44
C ALA A 151 -1.91 9.83 5.50
N THR A 152 -1.59 10.74 4.59
CA THR A 152 -2.36 11.96 4.35
C THR A 152 -3.01 11.89 2.99
N LEU A 153 -4.34 11.98 2.96
CA LEU A 153 -5.15 11.95 1.75
C LEU A 153 -5.81 13.32 1.59
N SER A 154 -5.66 13.93 0.42
CA SER A 154 -6.22 15.26 0.12
C SER A 154 -6.93 15.26 -1.22
N GLY A 155 -8.27 15.43 -1.21
CA GLY A 155 -9.06 15.44 -2.44
C GLY A 155 -9.15 14.10 -3.19
N SER A 156 -8.58 13.02 -2.64
CA SER A 156 -8.54 11.71 -3.28
C SER A 156 -9.92 11.01 -3.24
N SER A 157 -10.18 10.18 -4.25
CA SER A 157 -11.38 9.35 -4.32
C SER A 157 -11.03 7.88 -4.10
N ILE A 158 -11.67 7.23 -3.15
CA ILE A 158 -11.51 5.81 -2.87
C ILE A 158 -12.82 5.09 -3.16
N LYS A 159 -12.75 4.03 -3.96
CA LYS A 159 -13.86 3.12 -4.21
C LYS A 159 -13.42 1.70 -3.92
N THR A 160 -14.14 1.02 -3.04
CA THR A 160 -13.91 -0.40 -2.76
C THR A 160 -15.16 -1.20 -3.04
N THR A 161 -15.04 -2.29 -3.78
CA THR A 161 -16.18 -3.16 -4.15
C THR A 161 -16.03 -4.58 -3.64
N GLY A 162 -14.83 -4.96 -3.18
CA GLY A 162 -14.57 -6.29 -2.67
C GLY A 162 -15.22 -6.55 -1.32
N VAL A 163 -15.67 -7.79 -1.11
CA VAL A 163 -16.33 -8.21 0.13
C VAL A 163 -15.41 -8.00 1.35
N GLY A 164 -15.91 -7.39 2.41
CA GLY A 164 -15.19 -7.20 3.67
C GLY A 164 -14.03 -6.18 3.57
N SER A 165 -14.06 -5.29 2.59
CA SER A 165 -13.01 -4.28 2.36
C SER A 165 -13.35 -2.96 3.05
N PHE A 166 -12.33 -2.28 3.55
CA PHE A 166 -12.43 -0.92 4.09
C PHE A 166 -12.12 0.12 3.03
N GLY A 167 -12.71 1.31 3.14
CA GLY A 167 -12.25 2.46 2.35
C GLY A 167 -10.87 2.91 2.81
N VAL A 168 -10.79 3.41 4.04
CA VAL A 168 -9.52 3.75 4.72
C VAL A 168 -9.51 3.10 6.09
N ILE A 169 -8.45 2.37 6.43
CA ILE A 169 -8.27 1.78 7.75
C ILE A 169 -6.91 2.17 8.33
N SER A 170 -6.94 2.61 9.58
CA SER A 170 -5.78 2.88 10.42
C SER A 170 -5.82 1.89 11.58
N GLN A 171 -4.96 0.87 11.54
CA GLN A 171 -5.03 -0.29 12.43
C GLN A 171 -3.70 -0.55 13.14
N GLY A 172 -3.66 -0.28 14.45
CA GLY A 172 -2.47 -0.49 15.26
C GLY A 172 -1.95 0.79 15.89
N SER A 173 -1.22 0.64 17.00
CA SER A 173 -0.63 1.77 17.69
C SER A 173 0.33 2.53 16.78
N GLY A 174 0.12 3.83 16.64
CA GLY A 174 0.92 4.70 15.77
C GLY A 174 0.52 4.68 14.30
N ALA A 175 -0.53 3.95 13.90
CA ALA A 175 -1.18 4.15 12.61
C ALA A 175 -1.99 5.45 12.64
N ILE A 176 -1.75 6.34 11.68
CA ILE A 176 -2.44 7.64 11.60
C ILE A 176 -2.90 7.88 10.16
N ALA A 177 -4.20 8.08 9.98
CA ALA A 177 -4.80 8.52 8.72
C ALA A 177 -5.40 9.92 8.86
N THR A 178 -5.08 10.81 7.92
CA THR A 178 -5.74 12.12 7.81
C THR A 178 -6.35 12.24 6.42
N VAL A 179 -7.66 12.39 6.33
CA VAL A 179 -8.39 12.56 5.07
C VAL A 179 -9.00 13.96 5.03
N THR A 180 -8.61 14.76 4.05
CA THR A 180 -9.11 16.12 3.83
C THR A 180 -9.84 16.20 2.50
N GLY A 181 -11.15 16.44 2.53
CA GLY A 181 -11.99 16.44 1.33
C GLY A 181 -12.04 15.07 0.64
N GLY A 182 -12.41 15.07 -0.64
CA GLY A 182 -12.51 13.83 -1.43
C GLY A 182 -13.72 12.97 -1.08
N SER A 183 -13.72 11.73 -1.56
CA SER A 183 -14.86 10.81 -1.38
C SER A 183 -14.41 9.38 -1.15
N ILE A 184 -15.03 8.69 -0.21
CA ILE A 184 -14.83 7.27 0.07
C ILE A 184 -16.15 6.55 -0.18
N THR A 185 -16.14 5.56 -1.07
CA THR A 185 -17.31 4.75 -1.42
C THR A 185 -17.00 3.28 -1.21
N VAL A 186 -17.77 2.61 -0.35
CA VAL A 186 -17.61 1.17 -0.08
C VAL A 186 -18.90 0.46 -0.49
N LEU A 187 -18.81 -0.49 -1.42
CA LEU A 187 -19.94 -1.27 -1.94
C LEU A 187 -19.95 -2.73 -1.48
N GLY A 188 -18.79 -3.25 -1.07
CA GLY A 188 -18.61 -4.66 -0.67
C GLY A 188 -18.71 -4.90 0.84
N ALA A 189 -19.31 -4.00 1.60
CA ALA A 189 -19.35 -4.15 3.05
C ALA A 189 -20.37 -5.24 3.47
N VAL A 190 -19.97 -6.08 4.43
CA VAL A 190 -20.81 -7.16 4.98
C VAL A 190 -21.01 -6.97 6.47
N SER A 191 -22.09 -7.53 7.02
CA SER A 191 -22.48 -7.34 8.41
C SER A 191 -21.41 -7.80 9.40
N GLY A 192 -21.32 -7.13 10.56
CA GLY A 192 -20.48 -7.57 11.68
C GLY A 192 -19.11 -6.90 11.79
N GLY A 193 -18.94 -5.70 11.23
CA GLY A 193 -17.67 -4.95 11.26
C GLY A 193 -16.77 -5.19 10.04
N TYR A 194 -17.09 -6.19 9.22
CA TYR A 194 -16.37 -6.54 7.99
C TYR A 194 -16.65 -5.55 6.86
N GLY A 195 -15.75 -4.57 6.72
CA GLY A 195 -15.84 -3.52 5.71
C GLY A 195 -16.61 -2.31 6.23
N SER A 196 -15.86 -1.24 6.48
CA SER A 196 -16.38 0.08 6.86
C SER A 196 -15.89 1.12 5.88
N GLY A 197 -16.60 2.24 5.78
CA GLY A 197 -16.13 3.40 5.01
C GLY A 197 -14.76 3.84 5.51
N VAL A 198 -14.68 4.17 6.79
CA VAL A 198 -13.43 4.44 7.49
C VAL A 198 -13.35 3.68 8.82
N ALA A 199 -12.15 3.29 9.22
CA ALA A 199 -11.92 2.59 10.47
C ALA A 199 -10.63 3.02 11.18
N ALA A 200 -10.72 3.18 12.50
CA ALA A 200 -9.59 3.32 13.42
C ALA A 200 -9.62 2.16 14.43
N GLU A 201 -8.65 1.25 14.35
CA GLU A 201 -8.61 0.02 15.15
C GLU A 201 -7.31 -0.12 15.93
N ASN A 202 -7.35 -0.84 17.06
CA ASN A 202 -6.16 -1.31 17.79
C ASN A 202 -5.17 -0.17 18.15
N GLY A 203 -5.68 1.01 18.50
CA GLY A 203 -4.87 2.19 18.81
C GLY A 203 -4.49 3.06 17.62
N GLY A 204 -5.03 2.76 16.43
CA GLY A 204 -4.93 3.62 15.26
C GLY A 204 -5.78 4.89 15.43
N SER A 205 -5.39 5.94 14.72
CA SER A 205 -6.10 7.21 14.67
C SER A 205 -6.51 7.54 13.24
N LEU A 206 -7.71 8.10 13.08
CA LEU A 206 -8.22 8.55 11.79
C LEU A 206 -8.96 9.87 11.96
N THR A 207 -8.59 10.86 11.14
CA THR A 207 -9.25 12.18 11.09
C THR A 207 -9.90 12.39 9.73
N LEU A 208 -11.19 12.71 9.71
CA LEU A 208 -11.92 13.18 8.53
C LEU A 208 -12.17 14.69 8.66
N GLN A 209 -11.74 15.47 7.66
CA GLN A 209 -11.90 16.92 7.67
C GLN A 209 -12.10 17.48 6.25
N GLY A 210 -12.31 18.79 6.14
CA GLY A 210 -12.36 19.48 4.85
C GLY A 210 -13.48 19.01 3.91
N GLY A 211 -14.60 18.52 4.46
CA GLY A 211 -15.75 18.07 3.67
C GLY A 211 -15.58 16.68 3.04
N ALA A 212 -14.73 15.81 3.59
CA ALA A 212 -14.63 14.42 3.15
C ALA A 212 -15.99 13.70 3.25
N ILE A 213 -16.41 13.04 2.17
CA ILE A 213 -17.69 12.33 2.10
C ILE A 213 -17.45 10.82 2.18
N VAL A 214 -18.19 10.14 3.05
CA VAL A 214 -18.13 8.68 3.18
C VAL A 214 -19.50 8.08 2.87
N ASN A 215 -19.55 7.29 1.80
CA ASN A 215 -20.74 6.57 1.37
C ASN A 215 -20.50 5.06 1.50
N VAL A 216 -21.33 4.39 2.30
CA VAL A 216 -21.23 2.95 2.50
C VAL A 216 -22.55 2.31 2.11
N TYR A 217 -22.45 1.30 1.27
CA TYR A 217 -23.56 0.53 0.75
C TYR A 217 -23.33 -0.93 1.15
N GLY A 218 -24.13 -1.42 2.08
CA GLY A 218 -24.02 -2.77 2.64
C GLY A 218 -24.87 -2.91 3.90
N ALA A 219 -25.51 -4.07 4.08
CA ALA A 219 -26.33 -4.32 5.26
C ALA A 219 -25.45 -4.34 6.52
N SER A 220 -25.77 -3.50 7.51
CA SER A 220 -25.05 -3.40 8.79
C SER A 220 -23.57 -2.99 8.67
N ALA A 221 -23.22 -2.28 7.60
CA ALA A 221 -21.87 -1.77 7.38
C ALA A 221 -21.68 -0.38 8.01
N PRO A 222 -20.66 -0.16 8.87
CA PRO A 222 -20.40 1.15 9.44
C PRO A 222 -19.91 2.15 8.38
N GLY A 223 -20.44 3.37 8.41
CA GLY A 223 -19.84 4.51 7.72
C GLY A 223 -18.45 4.83 8.30
N ALA A 224 -18.40 4.96 9.62
CA ALA A 224 -17.18 5.15 10.40
C ALA A 224 -17.17 4.19 11.58
N LEU A 225 -16.00 3.61 11.85
CA LEU A 225 -15.77 2.64 12.92
C LEU A 225 -14.56 3.05 13.76
N ALA A 226 -14.69 3.00 15.08
CA ALA A 226 -13.58 3.11 16.01
C ALA A 226 -13.65 1.94 17.00
N SER A 227 -12.59 1.15 17.11
CA SER A 227 -12.53 -0.01 18.01
C SER A 227 -11.20 -0.11 18.75
N ALA A 228 -11.28 -0.24 20.08
CA ALA A 228 -10.13 -0.46 20.95
C ALA A 228 -9.71 -1.95 21.05
N GLY A 229 -10.54 -2.87 20.56
CA GLY A 229 -10.30 -4.31 20.64
C GLY A 229 -9.84 -4.90 19.32
N THR A 230 -9.09 -6.00 19.40
CA THR A 230 -8.84 -6.87 18.24
C THR A 230 -10.18 -7.39 17.76
N GLN A 231 -10.73 -6.81 16.69
CA GLN A 231 -11.57 -7.63 15.82
C GLN A 231 -10.65 -8.78 15.38
N SER A 232 -10.97 -9.99 15.83
CA SER A 232 -10.25 -11.19 15.43
C SER A 232 -10.62 -11.47 13.98
N TRP A 233 -9.97 -10.74 13.09
CA TRP A 233 -9.88 -11.11 11.68
C TRP A 233 -9.20 -12.47 11.61
N PRO A 234 -9.57 -13.38 10.69
CA PRO A 234 -8.72 -14.50 10.35
C PRO A 234 -7.42 -13.94 9.73
N ARG A 235 -6.47 -13.57 10.58
CA ARG A 235 -5.13 -13.15 10.19
C ARG A 235 -4.16 -14.24 10.65
N LYS A 236 -3.31 -14.66 9.71
CA LYS A 236 -2.16 -15.54 9.86
C LYS A 236 -2.48 -17.03 10.11
N THR A 237 -2.56 -17.81 9.03
CA THR A 237 -1.65 -18.96 8.99
C THR A 237 -0.25 -18.38 8.87
N GLU A 238 0.43 -18.34 10.01
CA GLU A 238 1.84 -18.04 10.15
C GLU A 238 2.64 -18.81 9.10
N GLN A 239 3.30 -18.09 8.19
CA GLN A 239 4.66 -18.46 7.87
C GLN A 239 5.56 -17.52 8.67
N PRO A 240 6.50 -18.07 9.45
CA PRO A 240 7.26 -17.30 10.41
C PRO A 240 8.08 -16.23 9.69
N ASP A 241 8.04 -15.02 10.23
CA ASP A 241 9.03 -13.97 10.09
C ASP A 241 10.42 -14.53 10.47
N ARG A 242 11.03 -15.32 9.59
CA ARG A 242 12.44 -15.69 9.67
C ARG A 242 13.25 -14.56 9.06
N TRP A 243 13.32 -13.45 9.78
CA TRP A 243 14.44 -12.53 9.65
C TRP A 243 15.66 -13.25 10.22
N ILE A 244 16.45 -13.85 9.33
CA ILE A 244 17.80 -14.26 9.69
C ILE A 244 18.57 -12.96 9.96
N SER A 245 18.84 -12.71 11.23
CA SER A 245 19.80 -11.71 11.66
C SER A 245 21.17 -12.05 11.06
N CYS A 246 21.56 -11.35 10.01
CA CYS A 246 22.91 -11.45 9.48
C CYS A 246 23.83 -10.63 10.41
N SER A 247 24.30 -11.26 11.50
CA SER A 247 25.35 -10.66 12.33
C SER A 247 26.63 -10.61 11.48
N MET A 248 27.13 -9.40 11.18
CA MET A 248 28.50 -9.23 10.71
C MET A 248 29.43 -9.65 11.84
N ARG A 249 30.03 -10.85 11.74
CA ARG A 249 31.32 -11.10 12.37
C ARG A 249 32.39 -10.64 11.39
N ARG A 250 33.24 -9.75 11.90
CA ARG A 250 34.43 -9.22 11.24
C ARG A 250 35.36 -10.33 10.77
#